data_AF-A0A7C9DJB2-F1
#
_entry.id   AF-A0A7C9DJB2-F1
#
_cell.length_a   1.000
_cell.length_b   1.000
_cell.length_c   1.000
_cell.angle_alpha   90.00
_cell.angle_beta   90.00
_cell.angle_gamma   90.00
#
_symmetry.space_group_name_H-M   'P 1'
#
loop_
_entity.id
_entity.type
_entity.pdbx_description
1 polymer ?
#
loop_
_entity_poly.entity_id
_entity_poly.type
_entity_poly.pdbx_seq_one_letter_code
_entity_poly.pdbx_strand_id
1 'polypeptide(L)'
;LPPVLPKDKKKPYPIPIKEILKMGRANKKLAQLGIEKPLEPPENGLLVPELVPVAHELLNAWKHLIKGVAQLLHVIPVYACSECTEVHVASAGHAIQNCQGSTSAKRRNFHSWVRGSINDVLIPIESYHLFDPFGHRIKHRTRSDYERIPAIVELCIQAGVDLPGYPS
;
A
#
# COMPACT_ATOMS: atom_id res chain seq x y z
N LEU A 1 1.12 -36.48 16.18
CA LEU A 1 0.20 -35.51 15.54
C LEU A 1 -0.65 -34.85 16.60
N PRO A 2 -1.00 -33.56 16.49
CA PRO A 2 -1.95 -32.93 17.39
C PRO A 2 -3.32 -33.63 17.28
N PRO A 3 -4.11 -33.70 18.38
CA PRO A 3 -5.40 -34.37 18.38
C PRO A 3 -6.38 -33.71 17.40
N VAL A 4 -7.08 -34.53 16.62
CA VAL A 4 -8.11 -34.06 15.68
C VAL A 4 -9.33 -33.56 16.47
N LEU A 5 -9.64 -32.28 16.35
CA LEU A 5 -10.75 -31.66 17.07
C LEU A 5 -12.09 -31.87 16.33
N PRO A 6 -13.23 -31.98 17.05
CA PRO A 6 -14.55 -32.05 16.44
C PRO A 6 -14.84 -30.85 15.54
N LYS A 7 -15.46 -31.07 14.38
CA LYS A 7 -15.75 -30.03 13.37
C LYS A 7 -16.67 -28.92 13.92
N ASP A 8 -17.49 -29.26 14.89
CA ASP A 8 -18.54 -28.41 15.48
C ASP A 8 -18.00 -27.50 16.60
N LYS A 9 -16.72 -27.64 16.96
CA LYS A 9 -16.05 -26.83 17.98
C LYS A 9 -15.07 -25.87 17.33
N LYS A 10 -15.09 -24.61 17.79
CA LYS A 10 -14.04 -23.64 17.43
C LYS A 10 -12.69 -24.18 17.86
N LYS A 11 -11.68 -24.04 16.99
CA LYS A 11 -10.30 -24.34 17.36
C LYS A 11 -9.94 -23.50 18.60
N PRO A 12 -9.37 -24.10 19.65
CA PRO A 12 -8.92 -23.35 20.81
C PRO A 12 -7.84 -22.36 20.38
N TYR A 13 -7.79 -21.21 21.06
CA TYR A 13 -6.72 -20.25 20.82
C TYR A 13 -5.36 -20.88 21.17
N PRO A 14 -4.30 -20.58 20.40
CA PRO A 14 -2.94 -21.01 20.75
C PRO A 14 -2.51 -20.52 22.15
N ILE A 15 -3.02 -19.37 22.57
CA ILE A 15 -2.81 -18.77 23.91
C ILE A 15 -4.18 -18.60 24.57
N PRO A 16 -4.38 -18.98 25.84
CA PRO A 16 -5.64 -18.77 26.55
C PRO A 16 -6.12 -17.32 26.50
N ILE A 17 -7.41 -17.09 26.22
CA ILE A 17 -7.99 -15.74 26.07
C ILE A 17 -7.70 -14.84 27.27
N LYS A 18 -7.74 -15.38 28.49
CA LYS A 18 -7.46 -14.62 29.72
C LYS A 18 -6.04 -14.06 29.73
N GLU A 19 -5.07 -14.79 29.21
CA GLU A 19 -3.67 -14.36 29.10
C GLU A 19 -3.52 -13.29 28.02
N ILE A 20 -4.15 -13.48 26.86
CA ILE A 20 -4.19 -12.46 25.79
C ILE A 20 -4.72 -11.13 26.33
N LEU A 21 -5.83 -11.16 27.08
CA LEU A 21 -6.41 -9.97 27.71
C LEU A 21 -5.49 -9.34 28.75
N LYS A 22 -4.80 -10.15 29.57
CA LYS A 22 -3.83 -9.66 30.56
C LYS A 22 -2.65 -8.97 29.88
N MET A 23 -2.10 -9.58 28.84
CA MET A 23 -1.00 -9.02 28.03
C MET A 23 -1.44 -7.72 27.34
N GLY A 24 -2.64 -7.70 26.75
CA GLY A 24 -3.19 -6.49 26.12
C GLY A 24 -3.34 -5.32 27.10
N ARG A 25 -3.80 -5.59 28.34
CA ARG A 25 -3.89 -4.57 29.40
C ARG A 25 -2.51 -4.07 29.84
N ALA A 26 -1.52 -4.96 29.97
CA ALA A 26 -0.15 -4.59 30.31
C ALA A 26 0.48 -3.72 29.22
N ASN A 27 0.34 -4.11 27.95
CA ASN A 27 0.82 -3.34 26.80
C ASN A 27 0.16 -1.96 26.73
N LYS A 28 -1.15 -1.87 27.02
CA LYS A 28 -1.86 -0.58 27.06
C LYS A 28 -1.29 0.35 28.15
N LYS A 29 -0.95 -0.19 29.33
CA LYS A 29 -0.32 0.61 30.40
C LYS A 29 1.06 1.11 30.00
N LEU A 30 1.88 0.27 29.38
CA LEU A 30 3.20 0.68 28.86
C LEU A 30 3.06 1.77 27.79
N ALA A 31 2.13 1.61 26.85
CA ALA A 31 1.87 2.61 25.82
C ALA A 31 1.41 3.97 26.41
N GLN A 32 0.64 3.97 27.51
CA GLN A 32 0.26 5.19 28.23
C GLN A 32 1.45 5.90 28.89
N LEU A 33 2.51 5.16 29.24
CA LEU A 33 3.78 5.69 29.73
C LEU A 33 4.72 6.10 28.59
N GLY A 34 4.28 6.00 27.33
CA GLY A 34 5.11 6.26 26.16
C GLY A 34 6.10 5.14 25.81
N ILE A 35 6.05 4.01 26.51
CA ILE A 35 6.94 2.87 26.28
C ILE A 35 6.32 1.97 25.21
N GLU A 36 6.89 2.00 24.02
CA GLU A 36 6.50 1.09 22.93
C GLU A 36 7.13 -0.29 23.11
N LYS A 37 6.41 -1.32 22.69
CA LYS A 37 6.98 -2.67 22.61
C LYS A 37 7.99 -2.67 21.45
N PRO A 38 9.28 -2.97 21.70
CA PRO A 38 10.26 -3.12 20.63
C PRO A 38 9.79 -4.17 19.62
N LEU A 39 10.00 -3.89 18.35
CA LEU A 39 9.88 -4.91 17.32
C LEU A 39 11.19 -5.70 17.32
N GLU A 40 11.09 -7.03 17.26
CA GLU A 40 12.26 -7.90 17.14
C GLU A 40 12.39 -8.37 15.69
N PRO A 41 13.60 -8.38 15.13
CA PRO A 41 13.83 -8.93 13.80
C PRO A 41 13.46 -10.40 13.76
N PRO A 42 12.99 -10.90 12.62
CA PRO A 42 12.66 -12.31 12.48
C PRO A 42 13.94 -13.16 12.57
N GLU A 43 13.82 -14.38 13.09
CA GLU A 43 14.97 -15.26 13.37
C GLU A 43 15.78 -15.62 12.12
N ASN A 44 15.15 -15.62 10.94
CA ASN A 44 15.79 -15.89 9.65
C ASN A 44 16.53 -14.68 9.05
N GLY A 45 16.65 -13.57 9.79
CA GLY A 45 17.26 -12.33 9.32
C GLY A 45 16.28 -11.43 8.56
N LEU A 46 16.71 -10.19 8.32
CA LEU A 46 15.88 -9.11 7.76
C LEU A 46 15.49 -9.34 6.30
N LEU A 47 16.45 -9.79 5.49
CA LEU A 47 16.29 -9.92 4.05
C LEU A 47 16.13 -11.39 3.65
N VAL A 48 15.29 -11.61 2.66
CA VAL A 48 15.23 -12.88 1.94
C VAL A 48 16.17 -12.75 0.74
N PRO A 49 17.33 -13.44 0.71
CA PRO A 49 18.36 -13.22 -0.31
C PRO A 49 17.86 -13.35 -1.75
N GLU A 50 16.90 -14.24 -1.98
CA GLU A 50 16.29 -14.47 -3.29
C GLU A 50 15.43 -13.30 -3.78
N LEU A 51 14.92 -12.45 -2.87
CA LEU A 51 14.11 -11.29 -3.23
C LEU A 51 14.93 -10.05 -3.56
N VAL A 52 16.20 -9.98 -3.13
CA VAL A 52 17.08 -8.84 -3.40
C VAL A 52 17.23 -8.58 -4.91
N PRO A 53 17.58 -9.56 -5.78
CA PRO A 53 17.65 -9.32 -7.21
C PRO A 53 16.27 -8.98 -7.81
N VAL A 54 15.20 -9.64 -7.35
CA VAL A 54 13.82 -9.39 -7.80
C VAL A 54 13.40 -7.96 -7.51
N ALA A 55 13.78 -7.40 -6.37
CA ALA A 55 13.47 -6.04 -5.99
C ALA A 55 14.16 -5.01 -6.91
N HIS A 56 15.42 -5.25 -7.28
CA HIS A 56 16.13 -4.40 -8.25
C HIS A 56 15.48 -4.47 -9.64
N GLU A 57 15.11 -5.67 -10.09
CA GLU A 57 14.41 -5.87 -11.37
C GLU A 57 13.04 -5.19 -11.37
N LEU A 58 12.26 -5.34 -10.28
CA LEU A 58 10.95 -4.72 -10.13
C LEU A 58 11.05 -3.19 -10.18
N LEU A 59 12.02 -2.60 -9.47
CA LEU A 59 12.21 -1.16 -9.47
C LEU A 59 12.59 -0.64 -10.87
N ASN A 60 13.43 -1.39 -11.60
CA ASN A 60 13.76 -1.06 -12.99
C ASN A 60 12.54 -1.20 -13.90
N ALA A 61 11.78 -2.29 -13.81
CA ALA A 61 10.56 -2.50 -14.58
C ALA A 61 9.54 -1.39 -14.31
N TRP A 62 9.40 -0.95 -13.05
CA TRP A 62 8.53 0.15 -12.65
C TRP A 62 8.91 1.47 -13.32
N LYS A 63 10.21 1.81 -13.37
CA LYS A 63 10.71 2.99 -14.11
C LYS A 63 10.37 2.92 -15.60
N HIS A 64 10.56 1.75 -16.22
CA HIS A 64 10.22 1.54 -17.63
C HIS A 64 8.72 1.66 -17.88
N LEU A 65 7.89 1.11 -17.00
CA LEU A 65 6.43 1.20 -17.09
C LEU A 65 5.96 2.65 -17.04
N ILE A 66 6.40 3.42 -16.03
CA ILE A 66 6.06 4.85 -15.89
C ILE A 66 6.44 5.61 -17.17
N LYS A 67 7.68 5.42 -17.65
CA LYS A 67 8.17 6.09 -18.86
C LYS A 67 7.35 5.69 -20.09
N GLY A 68 7.08 4.41 -20.26
CA GLY A 68 6.32 3.89 -21.41
C GLY A 68 4.87 4.40 -21.41
N VAL A 69 4.19 4.36 -20.26
CA VAL A 69 2.82 4.89 -20.12
C VAL A 69 2.80 6.40 -20.39
N ALA A 70 3.75 7.16 -19.85
CA ALA A 70 3.87 8.59 -20.12
C ALA A 70 4.00 8.88 -21.62
N GLN A 71 4.84 8.13 -22.33
CA GLN A 71 5.01 8.25 -23.77
C GLN A 71 3.74 7.91 -24.55
N LEU A 72 3.04 6.83 -24.17
CA LEU A 72 1.80 6.42 -24.81
C LEU A 72 0.68 7.45 -24.65
N LEU A 73 0.59 8.12 -23.50
CA LEU A 73 -0.39 9.20 -23.26
C LEU A 73 -0.23 10.42 -24.18
N HIS A 74 0.91 10.57 -24.85
CA HIS A 74 1.10 11.61 -25.86
C HIS A 74 0.48 11.26 -27.22
N VAL A 75 0.36 9.97 -27.55
CA VAL A 75 -0.08 9.51 -28.89
C VAL A 75 -1.41 8.78 -28.87
N ILE A 76 -1.77 8.15 -27.75
CA ILE A 76 -3.04 7.47 -27.53
C ILE A 76 -3.96 8.40 -26.74
N PRO A 77 -5.13 8.78 -27.28
CA PRO A 77 -6.13 9.50 -26.52
C PRO A 77 -6.65 8.65 -25.36
N VAL A 78 -6.44 9.14 -24.15
CA VAL A 78 -6.94 8.55 -22.91
C VAL A 78 -7.74 9.62 -22.18
N TYR A 79 -8.92 9.24 -21.70
CA TYR A 79 -9.81 10.07 -20.92
C TYR A 79 -10.00 9.46 -19.54
N ALA A 80 -9.92 10.30 -18.51
CA ALA A 80 -10.26 9.93 -17.15
C ALA A 80 -11.52 10.70 -16.72
N CYS A 81 -12.35 10.11 -15.89
CA CYS A 81 -13.47 10.82 -15.29
C CYS A 81 -12.96 11.63 -14.09
N SER A 82 -13.27 12.93 -14.02
CA SER A 82 -12.86 13.77 -12.88
C SER A 82 -13.61 13.46 -11.57
N GLU A 83 -14.62 12.59 -11.63
CA GLU A 83 -15.57 12.35 -10.54
C GLU A 83 -15.51 10.90 -10.02
N CYS A 84 -14.98 9.95 -10.79
CA CYS A 84 -14.81 8.54 -10.41
C CYS A 84 -13.52 7.98 -11.02
N THR A 85 -13.18 6.73 -10.70
CA THR A 85 -11.92 6.09 -11.11
C THR A 85 -11.96 5.50 -12.53
N GLU A 86 -12.90 5.92 -13.38
CA GLU A 86 -13.06 5.34 -14.72
C GLU A 86 -12.08 5.97 -15.71
N VAL A 87 -11.42 5.11 -16.48
CA VAL A 87 -10.49 5.48 -17.55
C VAL A 87 -10.95 4.85 -18.85
N HIS A 88 -10.96 5.64 -19.92
CA HIS A 88 -11.42 5.25 -21.24
C HIS A 88 -10.35 5.55 -22.29
N VAL A 89 -10.05 4.57 -23.14
CA VAL A 89 -9.08 4.68 -24.23
C VAL A 89 -9.83 4.67 -25.56
N ALA A 90 -10.07 5.86 -26.11
CA ALA A 90 -10.73 6.05 -27.40
C ALA A 90 -10.55 7.50 -27.86
N SER A 91 -10.88 7.80 -29.12
CA SER A 91 -10.82 9.17 -29.68
C SER A 91 -11.72 10.18 -28.96
N ALA A 92 -12.75 9.71 -28.24
CA ALA A 92 -13.64 10.52 -27.41
C ALA A 92 -14.19 9.68 -26.25
N GLY A 93 -14.63 10.33 -25.17
CA GLY A 93 -15.30 9.67 -24.06
C GLY A 93 -16.66 9.06 -24.46
N HIS A 94 -17.05 7.97 -23.79
CA HIS A 94 -18.33 7.32 -24.07
C HIS A 94 -19.53 8.00 -23.37
N ALA A 95 -20.73 7.70 -23.84
CA ALA A 95 -22.01 8.24 -23.34
C ALA A 95 -22.80 7.25 -22.45
N ILE A 96 -22.13 6.27 -21.86
CA ILE A 96 -22.77 5.30 -20.95
C ILE A 96 -23.03 6.00 -19.61
N GLN A 97 -24.25 5.84 -19.08
CA GLN A 97 -24.72 6.50 -17.86
C GLN A 97 -24.45 5.64 -16.62
N ASN A 98 -23.18 5.31 -16.37
CA ASN A 98 -22.74 4.43 -15.28
C ASN A 98 -21.81 5.10 -14.26
N CYS A 99 -21.60 6.42 -14.33
CA CYS A 99 -20.70 7.14 -13.45
C CYS A 99 -21.11 7.00 -11.98
N GLN A 100 -20.17 6.59 -11.13
CA GLN A 100 -20.34 6.43 -9.67
C GLN A 100 -19.75 7.61 -8.88
N GLY A 101 -19.45 8.73 -9.54
CA GLY A 101 -18.88 9.90 -8.89
C GLY A 101 -19.88 10.63 -8.00
N SER A 102 -19.38 11.40 -7.03
CA SER A 102 -20.21 12.06 -6.01
C SER A 102 -21.31 12.97 -6.59
N THR A 103 -21.07 13.56 -7.76
CA THR A 103 -22.02 14.45 -8.47
C THR A 103 -22.84 13.76 -9.57
N SER A 104 -22.76 12.43 -9.70
CA SER A 104 -23.37 11.67 -10.81
C SER A 104 -24.87 11.90 -10.97
N ALA A 105 -25.62 11.96 -9.86
CA ALA A 105 -27.08 12.16 -9.89
C ALA A 105 -27.47 13.46 -10.61
N LYS A 106 -26.72 14.56 -10.41
CA LYS A 106 -26.96 15.84 -11.10
C LYS A 106 -26.65 15.78 -12.60
N ARG A 107 -25.73 14.89 -12.98
CA ARG A 107 -25.26 14.67 -14.35
C ARG A 107 -25.92 13.45 -15.00
N ARG A 108 -27.02 12.94 -14.44
CA ARG A 108 -27.74 11.74 -14.94
C ARG A 108 -26.79 10.55 -15.18
N ASN A 109 -25.85 10.35 -14.26
CA ASN A 109 -24.82 9.31 -14.31
C ASN A 109 -23.89 9.34 -15.54
N PHE A 110 -23.88 10.42 -16.33
CA PHE A 110 -22.84 10.62 -17.34
C PHE A 110 -21.49 10.83 -16.67
N HIS A 111 -20.40 10.65 -17.42
CA HIS A 111 -19.04 10.92 -16.97
C HIS A 111 -18.61 12.36 -17.26
N SER A 112 -17.72 12.89 -16.43
CA SER A 112 -17.06 14.18 -16.66
C SER A 112 -15.66 13.90 -17.20
N TRP A 113 -15.58 13.66 -18.51
CA TRP A 113 -14.33 13.30 -19.17
C TRP A 113 -13.34 14.46 -19.20
N VAL A 114 -12.14 14.21 -18.71
CA VAL A 114 -10.96 15.06 -18.86
C VAL A 114 -9.85 14.29 -19.54
N ARG A 115 -8.85 14.98 -20.08
CA ARG A 115 -7.65 14.32 -20.61
C ARG A 115 -6.98 13.53 -19.49
N GLY A 116 -6.78 12.23 -19.70
CA GLY A 116 -6.13 11.35 -18.74
C GLY A 116 -4.66 11.73 -18.53
N SER A 117 -4.21 11.57 -17.30
CA SER A 117 -2.83 11.73 -16.85
C SER A 117 -2.23 10.38 -16.46
N ILE A 118 -0.93 10.38 -16.19
CA ILE A 118 -0.26 9.17 -15.70
C ILE A 118 -0.85 8.69 -14.37
N ASN A 119 -1.31 9.60 -13.51
CA ASN A 119 -1.86 9.25 -12.19
C ASN A 119 -3.26 8.63 -12.28
N ASP A 120 -3.96 8.81 -13.40
CA ASP A 120 -5.25 8.17 -13.63
C ASP A 120 -5.09 6.71 -14.09
N VAL A 121 -3.99 6.42 -14.81
CA VAL A 121 -3.67 5.08 -15.31
C VAL A 121 -2.89 4.28 -14.27
N LEU A 122 -1.85 4.90 -13.69
CA LEU A 122 -1.00 4.37 -12.64
C LEU A 122 -1.34 5.10 -11.34
N ILE A 123 -2.35 4.60 -10.64
CA ILE A 123 -2.82 5.21 -9.39
C ILE A 123 -1.66 5.29 -8.40
N PRO A 124 -1.28 6.50 -7.92
CA PRO A 124 -0.21 6.65 -6.94
C PRO A 124 -0.62 6.00 -5.62
N ILE A 125 0.06 4.91 -5.26
CA ILE A 125 -0.06 4.30 -3.94
C ILE A 125 1.19 4.70 -3.16
N GLU A 126 1.00 5.52 -2.14
CA GLU A 126 2.08 5.98 -1.27
C GLU A 126 2.16 5.14 0.01
N SER A 127 3.37 4.95 0.50
CA SER A 127 3.69 4.40 1.82
C SER A 127 4.63 5.35 2.56
N TYR A 128 4.60 5.32 3.88
CA TYR A 128 5.62 6.01 4.66
C TYR A 128 6.95 5.28 4.51
N HIS A 129 8.03 6.05 4.38
CA HIS A 129 9.38 5.50 4.41
C HIS A 129 9.81 5.24 5.85
N LEU A 130 10.23 4.00 6.13
CA LEU A 130 10.72 3.59 7.46
C LEU A 130 12.22 3.32 7.39
N PHE A 131 13.02 4.29 7.83
CA PHE A 131 14.47 4.14 7.94
C PHE A 131 14.87 2.92 8.78
N ASP A 132 14.22 2.73 9.94
CA ASP A 132 14.38 1.53 10.76
C ASP A 132 13.02 0.80 10.84
N PRO A 133 12.86 -0.36 10.16
CA PRO A 133 11.63 -1.14 10.21
C PRO A 133 11.26 -1.63 11.62
N PHE A 134 12.22 -1.65 12.55
CA PHE A 134 12.06 -2.07 13.95
C PHE A 134 12.05 -0.88 14.92
N GLY A 135 12.16 0.32 14.38
CA GLY A 135 12.15 1.57 15.11
C GLY A 135 10.76 1.94 15.63
N HIS A 136 10.57 3.24 15.87
CA HIS A 136 9.31 3.75 16.39
C HIS A 136 8.20 3.61 15.36
N ARG A 137 7.04 3.13 15.81
CA ARG A 137 5.89 3.01 14.92
C ARG A 137 5.36 4.40 14.56
N ILE A 138 5.03 4.60 13.29
CA ILE A 138 4.37 5.83 12.83
C ILE A 138 2.99 5.91 13.47
N LYS A 139 2.79 6.89 14.35
CA LYS A 139 1.50 7.17 14.99
C LYS A 139 0.69 8.09 14.11
N HIS A 140 -0.64 7.99 14.19
CA HIS A 140 -1.53 8.88 13.45
C HIS A 140 -1.23 10.38 13.68
N ARG A 141 -0.81 10.76 14.89
CA ARG A 141 -0.48 12.14 15.25
C ARG A 141 0.83 12.64 14.62
N THR A 142 1.80 11.75 14.40
CA THR A 142 3.13 12.08 13.87
C THR A 142 3.29 11.69 12.40
N ARG A 143 2.23 11.16 11.76
CA ARG A 143 2.30 10.64 10.39
C ARG A 143 2.75 11.67 9.35
N SER A 144 2.53 12.95 9.62
CA SER A 144 2.94 14.04 8.73
C SER A 144 4.43 14.36 8.84
N ASP A 145 5.11 13.85 9.88
CA ASP A 145 6.54 14.07 10.11
C ASP A 145 7.41 13.09 9.31
N TYR A 146 6.78 12.12 8.64
CA TYR A 146 7.44 11.09 7.85
C TYR A 146 7.24 11.34 6.35
N GLU A 147 8.31 11.10 5.59
CA GLU A 147 8.24 11.15 4.14
C GLU A 147 7.37 10.00 3.60
N ARG A 148 6.67 10.29 2.50
CA ARG A 148 5.89 9.31 1.75
C ARG A 148 6.53 9.08 0.39
N ILE A 149 6.72 7.81 0.05
CA ILE A 149 7.27 7.37 -1.22
C ILE A 149 6.31 6.38 -1.88
N PRO A 150 6.44 6.07 -3.19
CA PRO A 150 5.62 5.05 -3.81
C PRO A 150 5.78 3.70 -3.09
N ALA A 151 4.68 2.99 -2.83
CA ALA A 151 4.69 1.74 -2.09
C ALA A 151 5.57 0.66 -2.74
N ILE A 152 5.65 0.64 -4.07
CA ILE A 152 6.56 -0.26 -4.80
C ILE A 152 8.03 0.05 -4.45
N VAL A 153 8.38 1.34 -4.30
CA VAL A 153 9.75 1.75 -3.95
C VAL A 153 10.09 1.33 -2.53
N GLU A 154 9.19 1.58 -1.56
CA GLU A 154 9.38 1.14 -0.16
C GLU A 154 9.52 -0.38 -0.05
N LEU A 155 8.69 -1.16 -0.76
CA LEU A 155 8.79 -2.61 -0.79
C LEU A 155 10.14 -3.09 -1.36
N CYS A 156 10.67 -2.40 -2.38
CA CYS A 156 11.97 -2.71 -2.94
C CYS A 156 13.10 -2.41 -1.95
N ILE A 157 13.03 -1.27 -1.24
CA ILE A 157 13.99 -0.91 -0.19
C ILE A 157 14.00 -1.96 0.91
N GLN A 158 12.82 -2.33 1.44
CA GLN A 158 12.69 -3.38 2.47
C GLN A 158 13.19 -4.75 2.00
N ALA A 159 13.18 -5.00 0.70
CA ALA A 159 13.72 -6.23 0.11
C ALA A 159 15.22 -6.15 -0.20
N GLY A 160 15.91 -5.06 0.17
CA GLY A 160 17.37 -4.91 0.08
C GLY A 160 17.86 -4.08 -1.09
N VAL A 161 17.01 -3.26 -1.72
CA VAL A 161 17.47 -2.25 -2.68
C VAL A 161 18.00 -1.03 -1.93
N ASP A 162 19.26 -0.70 -2.15
CA ASP A 162 19.86 0.54 -1.65
C ASP A 162 19.55 1.70 -2.61
N LEU A 163 18.88 2.74 -2.12
CA LEU A 163 18.54 3.93 -2.88
C LEU A 163 19.15 5.18 -2.22
N PRO A 164 20.01 5.93 -2.94
CA PRO A 164 20.52 7.19 -2.45
C PRO A 164 19.38 8.16 -2.11
N GLY A 165 19.35 8.63 -0.86
CA GLY A 165 18.30 9.52 -0.35
C GLY A 165 17.19 8.81 0.45
N TYR A 166 17.10 7.48 0.37
CA TYR A 166 16.16 6.66 1.13
C TYR A 166 16.89 5.51 1.84
N PRO A 167 17.79 5.82 2.79
CA PRO A 167 18.58 4.78 3.46
C PRO A 167 17.69 3.89 4.35
N SER A 168 18.10 2.63 4.47
CA SER A 168 17.44 1.57 5.25
C SER A 168 18.43 0.88 6.18
#